data_AF-A0A3S0BLK6-F1
#
_entry.id   AF-A0A3S0BLK6-F1
#
_cell.length_a   1.000
_cell.length_b   1.000
_cell.length_c   1.000
_cell.angle_alpha   90.00
_cell.angle_beta   90.00
_cell.angle_gamma   90.00
#
_symmetry.space_group_name_H-M   'P 1'
#
loop_
_entity.id
_entity.type
_entity.pdbx_description
1 polymer ?
#
loop_
_entity_poly.entity_id
_entity_poly.type
_entity_poly.pdbx_seq_one_letter_code
_entity_poly.pdbx_strand_id
1 'polypeptide(L)'
;MNDIRNGLHQLVTNDLTPNKHQQFKLRLELDALGKIKLEYQAITKIKSKFRVALLNNALDTSHPLFRYKTTSPLVRGLYTQLDNQFKPDGIDELLFINQHGEITEGRFYNIIIELDGQLITPPINCGLLNGIYRINMIKHQQIYEKIITKEMLMHATKIYLCNDVRGLIECDFAGIIN
;
A
#
# COMPACT_ATOMS: atom_id res chain seq x y z
N MET A 1 -26.41 14.08 -11.25
CA MET A 1 -25.18 13.47 -10.68
C MET A 1 -24.79 12.37 -11.64
N ASN A 2 -23.72 12.54 -12.43
CA ASN A 2 -23.27 11.48 -13.34
C ASN A 2 -22.90 10.26 -12.48
N ASP A 3 -23.60 9.15 -12.69
CA ASP A 3 -23.36 7.91 -11.98
C ASP A 3 -21.92 7.45 -12.27
N ILE A 4 -21.09 7.37 -11.24
CA ILE A 4 -19.70 6.88 -11.32
C ILE A 4 -19.64 5.54 -12.04
N ARG A 5 -20.64 4.67 -11.81
CA ARG A 5 -20.74 3.37 -12.48
C ARG A 5 -20.91 3.52 -13.99
N ASN A 6 -21.76 4.44 -14.44
CA ASN A 6 -21.98 4.70 -15.87
C ASN A 6 -20.73 5.32 -16.52
N GLY A 7 -20.05 6.24 -15.83
CA GLY A 7 -18.78 6.81 -16.32
C GLY A 7 -17.69 5.74 -16.47
N LEU A 8 -17.57 4.82 -15.51
CA LEU A 8 -16.65 3.69 -15.59
C LEU A 8 -17.02 2.73 -16.72
N HIS A 9 -18.30 2.41 -16.87
CA HIS A 9 -18.77 1.53 -17.93
C HIS A 9 -18.46 2.11 -19.31
N GLN A 10 -18.73 3.41 -19.52
CA GLN A 10 -18.46 4.09 -20.78
C GLN A 10 -16.95 4.13 -21.12
N LEU A 11 -16.08 4.39 -20.14
CA LEU A 11 -14.62 4.33 -20.34
C LEU A 11 -14.20 2.93 -20.83
N VAL A 12 -14.67 1.88 -20.14
CA VAL A 12 -14.30 0.50 -20.46
C VAL A 12 -14.81 0.11 -21.84
N THR A 13 -16.02 0.52 -22.23
CA THR A 13 -16.59 0.15 -23.53
C THR A 13 -16.00 0.92 -24.71
N ASN A 14 -15.59 2.18 -24.52
CA ASN A 14 -15.22 3.07 -25.62
C ASN A 14 -13.71 3.18 -25.81
N ASP A 15 -12.94 3.26 -24.73
CA ASP A 15 -11.50 3.59 -24.78
C ASP A 15 -10.60 2.37 -24.53
N LEU A 16 -11.14 1.32 -23.90
CA LEU A 16 -10.43 0.08 -23.58
C LEU A 16 -10.93 -1.08 -24.46
N THR A 17 -10.67 -1.01 -25.77
CA THR A 17 -10.98 -2.12 -26.68
C THR A 17 -10.04 -3.33 -26.47
N PRO A 18 -10.54 -4.57 -26.62
CA PRO A 18 -9.98 -5.71 -25.91
C PRO A 18 -8.84 -6.38 -26.67
N ASN A 19 -7.60 -6.12 -26.24
CA ASN A 19 -6.65 -7.23 -26.19
C ASN A 19 -6.92 -7.96 -24.87
N LYS A 20 -7.56 -9.14 -24.92
CA LYS A 20 -8.15 -9.88 -23.77
C LYS A 20 -7.17 -10.21 -22.63
N HIS A 21 -5.89 -9.90 -22.77
CA HIS A 21 -4.84 -10.19 -21.80
C HIS A 21 -4.16 -8.94 -21.22
N GLN A 22 -4.52 -7.73 -21.67
CA GLN A 22 -3.93 -6.50 -21.12
C GLN A 22 -4.69 -6.06 -19.87
N GLN A 23 -3.97 -5.96 -18.74
CA GLN A 23 -4.50 -5.40 -17.50
C GLN A 23 -4.28 -3.88 -17.46
N PHE A 24 -5.22 -3.15 -16.86
CA PHE A 24 -5.16 -1.70 -16.68
C PHE A 24 -5.35 -1.33 -15.21
N LYS A 25 -4.59 -0.35 -14.73
CA LYS A 25 -4.82 0.33 -13.46
C LYS A 25 -5.75 1.50 -13.75
N LEU A 26 -6.89 1.53 -13.07
CA LEU A 26 -7.79 2.68 -13.05
C LEU A 26 -7.47 3.55 -11.82
N ARG A 27 -7.54 4.88 -11.98
CA ARG A 27 -7.46 5.87 -10.91
C ARG A 27 -8.70 6.73 -10.98
N LEU A 28 -9.57 6.59 -9.99
CA LEU A 28 -10.74 7.42 -9.78
C LEU A 28 -10.46 8.40 -8.64
N GLU A 29 -10.64 9.69 -8.90
CA GLU A 29 -10.49 10.74 -7.90
C GLU A 29 -11.77 11.57 -7.80
N LEU A 30 -12.12 11.93 -6.58
CA LEU A 30 -13.23 12.82 -6.26
C LEU A 30 -12.66 13.99 -5.47
N ASP A 31 -12.89 15.22 -5.94
CA ASP A 31 -12.52 16.42 -5.20
C ASP A 31 -13.65 16.94 -4.30
N ALA A 32 -13.33 17.95 -3.48
CA ALA A 32 -14.27 18.54 -2.53
C ALA A 32 -15.45 19.28 -3.19
N LEU A 33 -15.37 19.59 -4.49
CA LEU A 33 -16.43 20.21 -5.27
C LEU A 33 -17.30 19.16 -5.98
N GLY A 34 -17.02 17.86 -5.77
CA GLY A 34 -17.73 16.76 -6.39
C GLY A 34 -17.29 16.48 -7.82
N LYS A 35 -16.18 17.05 -8.29
CA LYS A 35 -15.63 16.74 -9.61
C LYS A 35 -14.98 15.37 -9.57
N ILE A 36 -15.35 14.54 -10.54
CA ILE A 36 -14.77 13.22 -10.74
C ILE A 36 -13.70 13.32 -11.83
N LYS A 37 -12.53 12.75 -11.55
CA LYS A 37 -11.47 12.53 -12.53
C LYS A 37 -11.21 11.04 -12.63
N LEU A 38 -11.19 10.53 -13.86
CA LEU A 38 -10.91 9.14 -14.16
C LEU A 38 -9.71 9.05 -15.10
N GLU A 39 -8.69 8.31 -14.69
CA GLU A 39 -7.48 8.05 -15.48
C GLU A 39 -7.24 6.55 -15.53
N TYR A 40 -6.59 6.09 -16.60
CA TYR A 40 -6.17 4.70 -16.73
C TYR A 40 -4.76 4.60 -17.31
N GLN A 41 -4.08 3.51 -16.97
CA GLN A 41 -2.78 3.17 -17.53
C GLN A 41 -2.64 1.65 -17.65
N ALA A 42 -1.96 1.18 -18.69
CA ALA A 42 -1.63 -0.23 -18.83
C ALA A 42 -0.75 -0.67 -17.64
N ILE A 43 -1.08 -1.83 -17.05
CA ILE A 43 -0.21 -2.47 -16.06
C ILE A 43 0.90 -3.17 -16.84
N THR A 44 2.13 -2.71 -16.63
CA THR A 44 3.33 -3.40 -17.09
C THR A 44 3.65 -4.57 -16.17
N LYS A 45 4.51 -5.47 -16.63
CA LYS A 45 4.92 -6.65 -15.85
C LYS A 45 5.41 -6.23 -14.46
N ILE A 46 4.73 -6.74 -13.43
CA ILE A 46 5.09 -6.48 -12.04
C ILE A 46 6.30 -7.36 -11.70
N LYS A 47 7.30 -6.76 -11.04
CA LYS A 47 8.45 -7.49 -10.50
C LYS A 47 7.94 -8.51 -9.48
N SER A 48 8.35 -9.76 -9.62
CA SER A 48 7.88 -10.86 -8.76
C SER A 48 8.39 -10.79 -7.33
N LYS A 49 9.44 -10.00 -7.07
CA LYS A 49 10.06 -9.86 -5.75
C LYS A 49 10.55 -8.43 -5.53
N PHE A 50 10.22 -7.83 -4.39
CA PHE A 50 10.69 -6.49 -4.03
C PHE A 50 11.84 -6.54 -3.03
N ARG A 51 12.69 -5.52 -3.01
CA ARG A 51 13.60 -5.22 -1.91
C ARG A 51 13.00 -4.10 -1.09
N VAL A 52 12.85 -4.30 0.21
CA VAL A 52 12.26 -3.34 1.13
C VAL A 52 13.22 -2.98 2.24
N ALA A 53 13.19 -1.72 2.68
CA ALA A 53 13.99 -1.25 3.81
C ALA A 53 13.08 -0.53 4.82
N LEU A 54 13.41 -0.62 6.10
CA LEU A 54 12.71 0.11 7.14
C LEU A 54 13.36 1.48 7.36
N LEU A 55 12.61 2.56 7.17
CA LEU A 55 13.05 3.88 7.59
C LEU A 55 12.87 4.02 9.11
N ASN A 56 13.98 4.22 9.83
CA ASN A 56 14.00 4.33 11.29
C ASN A 56 13.63 5.75 11.79
N ASN A 57 12.75 6.43 11.05
CA ASN A 57 12.21 7.72 11.42
C ASN A 57 10.74 7.54 11.82
N ALA A 58 10.43 7.80 13.09
CA ALA A 58 9.09 7.64 13.63
C ALA A 58 8.16 8.75 13.09
N LEU A 59 7.03 8.33 12.53
CA LEU A 59 6.01 9.25 12.02
C LEU A 59 4.91 9.41 13.06
N ASP A 60 4.42 10.63 13.25
CA ASP A 60 3.15 10.83 13.93
C ASP A 60 2.01 10.40 13.00
N THR A 61 1.49 9.21 13.24
CA THR A 61 0.39 8.64 12.44
C THR A 61 -0.97 8.78 13.12
N SER A 62 -1.10 9.68 14.11
CA SER A 62 -2.35 9.93 14.84
C SER A 62 -3.44 10.56 13.96
N HIS A 63 -3.06 11.22 12.87
CA HIS A 63 -4.02 11.89 11.99
C HIS A 63 -4.98 10.88 11.32
N PRO A 64 -6.32 11.03 11.43
CA PRO A 64 -7.27 10.04 10.92
C PRO A 64 -7.14 9.72 9.42
N LEU A 65 -6.65 10.67 8.63
CA LEU A 65 -6.44 10.53 7.19
C LEU A 65 -5.49 9.39 6.79
N PHE A 66 -4.64 8.88 7.69
CA PHE A 66 -3.81 7.71 7.39
C PHE A 66 -4.68 6.51 6.99
N ARG A 67 -5.88 6.39 7.58
CA ARG A 67 -6.83 5.29 7.35
C ARG A 67 -7.64 5.41 6.05
N TYR A 68 -7.55 6.55 5.37
CA TYR A 68 -8.35 6.84 4.16
C TYR A 68 -7.47 7.07 2.93
N LYS A 69 -7.93 6.60 1.77
CA LYS A 69 -7.24 6.80 0.50
C LYS A 69 -7.48 8.23 0.01
N THR A 70 -6.63 9.16 0.42
CA THR A 70 -6.69 10.57 0.00
C THR A 70 -5.46 10.99 -0.78
N THR A 71 -5.49 12.18 -1.35
CA THR A 71 -4.35 12.87 -1.95
C THR A 71 -3.69 13.87 -0.98
N SER A 72 -4.07 13.85 0.30
CA SER A 72 -3.64 14.84 1.28
C SER A 72 -2.11 14.85 1.45
N PRO A 73 -1.47 16.04 1.39
CA PRO A 73 -0.04 16.16 1.59
C PRO A 73 0.39 15.75 3.01
N LEU A 74 -0.50 15.88 4.00
CA LEU A 74 -0.23 15.54 5.40
C LEU A 74 0.06 14.05 5.62
N VAL A 75 -0.43 13.18 4.74
CA VAL A 75 -0.26 11.71 4.88
C VAL A 75 0.42 11.09 3.67
N ARG A 76 -0.18 11.17 2.47
CA ARG A 76 0.38 10.56 1.26
C ARG A 76 1.51 11.41 0.66
N GLY A 77 1.46 12.72 0.86
CA GLY A 77 2.57 13.62 0.54
C GLY A 77 3.79 13.35 1.42
N LEU A 78 3.58 13.15 2.73
CA LEU A 78 4.64 12.78 3.67
C LEU A 78 5.40 11.52 3.23
N TYR A 79 4.70 10.44 2.88
CA TYR A 79 5.37 9.23 2.36
C TYR A 79 6.17 9.51 1.09
N THR A 80 5.65 10.34 0.19
CA THR A 80 6.36 10.73 -1.05
C THR A 80 7.63 11.52 -0.75
N GLN A 81 7.56 12.46 0.20
CA GLN A 81 8.71 13.25 0.63
C GLN A 81 9.79 12.35 1.24
N LEU A 82 9.42 11.45 2.15
CA LEU A 82 10.35 10.54 2.80
C LEU A 82 10.98 9.56 1.81
N ASP A 83 10.19 9.02 0.88
CA ASP A 83 10.70 8.18 -0.21
C ASP A 83 11.78 8.90 -1.01
N ASN A 84 11.50 10.13 -1.45
CA ASN A 84 12.44 10.91 -2.26
C ASN A 84 13.71 11.27 -1.49
N GLN A 85 13.61 11.47 -0.18
CA GLN A 85 14.72 11.90 0.65
C GLN A 85 15.61 10.74 1.11
N PHE A 86 15.03 9.59 1.43
CA PHE A 86 15.73 8.52 2.15
C PHE A 86 15.82 7.20 1.38
N LYS A 87 15.00 6.96 0.34
CA LYS A 87 15.00 5.65 -0.33
C LYS A 87 16.29 5.44 -1.11
N PRO A 88 17.15 4.47 -0.72
CA PRO A 88 18.39 4.20 -1.44
C PRO A 88 18.10 3.58 -2.81
N ASP A 89 19.09 3.67 -3.70
CA ASP A 89 19.06 2.95 -4.97
C ASP A 89 18.91 1.43 -4.73
N GLY A 90 18.10 0.79 -5.57
CA GLY A 90 17.83 -0.65 -5.48
C GLY A 90 16.83 -1.07 -4.39
N ILE A 91 16.26 -0.13 -3.63
CA ILE A 91 15.10 -0.37 -2.77
C ILE A 91 13.81 -0.02 -3.53
N ASP A 92 12.90 -0.99 -3.62
CA ASP A 92 11.64 -0.82 -4.33
C ASP A 92 10.64 -0.01 -3.48
N GLU A 93 10.56 -0.28 -2.17
CA GLU A 93 9.62 0.37 -1.25
C GLU A 93 10.21 0.56 0.16
N LEU A 94 9.95 1.71 0.77
CA LEU A 94 10.24 1.95 2.19
C LEU A 94 9.06 1.53 3.07
N LEU A 95 9.40 0.98 4.22
CA LEU A 95 8.47 0.72 5.32
C LEU A 95 8.61 1.82 6.37
N PHE A 96 7.50 2.17 7.02
CA PHE A 96 7.46 3.23 8.03
C PHE A 96 7.04 2.74 9.40
N ILE A 97 7.53 3.41 10.45
CA ILE A 97 7.11 3.22 11.84
C ILE A 97 6.31 4.42 12.35
N ASN A 98 5.39 4.17 13.28
CA ASN A 98 4.69 5.22 13.99
C ASN A 98 5.50 5.73 15.21
N GLN A 99 4.94 6.70 15.93
CA GLN A 99 5.53 7.31 17.13
C GLN A 99 5.76 6.32 18.30
N HIS A 100 5.14 5.14 18.27
CA HIS A 100 5.33 4.08 19.25
C HIS A 100 6.37 3.04 18.80
N GLY A 101 7.00 3.23 17.63
CA GLY A 101 7.96 2.29 17.06
C GLY A 101 7.34 1.04 16.43
N GLU A 102 6.03 1.07 16.19
CA GLU A 102 5.29 -0.02 15.55
C GLU A 102 5.30 0.15 14.03
N ILE A 103 5.46 -0.94 13.29
CA ILE A 103 5.40 -0.93 11.83
C ILE A 103 3.99 -0.51 11.37
N THR A 104 3.92 0.33 10.34
CA THR A 104 2.67 0.80 9.75
C THR A 104 2.42 0.17 8.38
N GLU A 105 2.90 0.81 7.32
CA GLU A 105 2.75 0.40 5.94
C GLU A 105 3.95 0.93 5.11
N GLY A 106 3.96 0.61 3.82
CA GLY A 106 4.79 1.33 2.85
C GLY A 106 4.00 2.43 2.14
N ARG A 107 4.62 3.13 1.19
CA ARG A 107 3.98 4.25 0.50
C ARG A 107 2.73 3.84 -0.28
N PHE A 108 2.77 2.68 -0.95
CA PHE A 108 1.67 2.18 -1.79
C PHE A 108 1.09 0.84 -1.34
N TYR A 109 1.58 0.26 -0.25
CA TYR A 109 1.30 -1.12 0.12
C TYR A 109 1.10 -1.27 1.62
N ASN A 110 0.19 -2.16 2.01
CA ASN A 110 0.18 -2.69 3.36
C ASN A 110 1.25 -3.79 3.49
N ILE A 111 1.79 -3.96 4.69
CA ILE A 111 2.78 -5.00 5.00
C ILE A 111 2.12 -6.20 5.69
N ILE A 112 2.61 -7.38 5.34
CA ILE A 112 2.35 -8.65 6.03
C ILE A 112 3.71 -9.29 6.30
N ILE A 113 3.88 -9.90 7.46
CA ILE A 113 5.07 -10.73 7.75
C ILE A 113 4.64 -12.14 8.15
N GLU A 114 5.48 -13.12 7.87
CA GLU A 114 5.40 -14.47 8.42
C GLU A 114 6.30 -14.52 9.66
N LEU A 115 5.74 -14.84 10.82
CA LEU A 115 6.46 -15.02 12.07
C LEU A 115 5.90 -16.25 12.78
N ASP A 116 6.76 -17.19 13.16
CA ASP A 116 6.36 -18.47 13.78
C ASP A 116 5.29 -19.23 12.99
N GLY A 117 5.37 -19.19 11.66
CA GLY A 117 4.42 -19.83 10.75
C GLY A 117 3.07 -19.11 10.62
N GLN A 118 2.91 -17.93 11.22
CA GLN A 118 1.70 -17.12 11.16
C GLN A 118 1.89 -15.89 10.29
N LEU A 119 0.93 -15.60 9.42
CA LEU A 119 0.89 -14.37 8.65
C LEU A 119 0.16 -13.28 9.43
N ILE A 120 0.86 -12.20 9.74
CA ILE A 120 0.34 -11.07 10.51
C ILE A 120 0.53 -9.75 9.79
N THR A 121 -0.37 -8.80 10.02
CA THR A 121 -0.32 -7.43 9.50
C THR A 121 -0.61 -6.43 10.62
N PRO A 122 -0.01 -5.21 10.61
CA PRO A 122 -0.27 -4.23 11.66
C PRO A 122 -1.74 -3.81 11.67
N PRO A 123 -2.39 -3.64 12.84
CA PRO A 123 -3.77 -3.18 12.93
C PRO A 123 -3.91 -1.72 12.44
N ILE A 124 -5.09 -1.35 11.93
CA ILE A 124 -5.33 0.03 11.41
C ILE A 124 -5.01 1.16 12.40
N ASN A 125 -5.03 0.86 13.70
CA ASN A 125 -4.70 1.80 14.76
C ASN A 125 -3.21 2.17 14.82
N CYS A 126 -2.32 1.39 14.19
CA CYS A 126 -0.92 1.79 13.99
C CYS A 126 -0.78 2.97 13.01
N GLY A 127 -1.87 3.38 12.34
CA GLY A 127 -1.90 4.54 11.46
C GLY A 127 -1.52 4.21 10.03
N LEU A 128 -2.25 3.25 9.45
CA LEU A 128 -2.11 2.82 8.05
C LEU A 128 -3.45 2.83 7.32
N LEU A 129 -3.40 2.78 5.99
CA LEU A 129 -4.56 2.66 5.13
C LEU A 129 -5.27 1.32 5.37
N ASN A 130 -6.61 1.36 5.49
CA ASN A 130 -7.42 0.15 5.50
C ASN A 130 -7.55 -0.41 4.06
N GLY A 131 -6.48 -0.99 3.53
CA GLY A 131 -6.40 -1.43 2.14
C GLY A 131 -7.32 -2.62 1.83
N ILE A 132 -7.93 -2.60 0.64
CA ILE A 132 -8.92 -3.62 0.22
C ILE A 132 -8.33 -5.02 0.17
N TYR A 133 -7.14 -5.20 -0.40
CA TYR A 133 -6.48 -6.51 -0.47
C TYR A 133 -6.26 -7.09 0.94
N ARG A 134 -5.74 -6.27 1.86
CA ARG A 134 -5.54 -6.61 3.27
C ARG A 134 -6.85 -6.99 3.96
N ILE A 135 -7.91 -6.20 3.79
CA ILE A 135 -9.25 -6.49 4.34
C ILE A 135 -9.75 -7.85 3.85
N ASN A 136 -9.61 -8.13 2.56
CA ASN A 136 -10.05 -9.40 1.98
C ASN A 136 -9.29 -10.58 2.59
N MET A 137 -7.97 -10.49 2.73
CA MET A 137 -7.18 -11.55 3.38
C MET A 137 -7.59 -11.80 4.84
N ILE A 138 -7.86 -10.74 5.61
CA ILE A 138 -8.36 -10.85 6.99
C ILE A 138 -9.73 -11.52 7.01
N LYS A 139 -10.66 -11.07 6.14
CA LYS A 139 -12.01 -11.63 6.03
C LYS A 139 -11.99 -13.13 5.70
N HIS A 140 -11.02 -13.56 4.90
CA HIS A 140 -10.81 -14.96 4.54
C HIS A 140 -9.89 -15.71 5.50
N GLN A 141 -9.55 -15.14 6.66
CA GLN A 141 -8.73 -15.76 7.71
C GLN A 141 -7.34 -16.20 7.22
N GLN A 142 -6.81 -15.52 6.19
CA GLN A 142 -5.49 -15.81 5.62
C GLN A 142 -4.37 -15.08 6.39
N ILE A 143 -4.69 -13.94 7.01
CA ILE A 143 -3.79 -13.14 7.84
C ILE A 143 -4.54 -12.63 9.06
N TYR A 144 -3.81 -12.27 10.12
CA TYR A 144 -4.38 -11.72 11.36
C TYR A 144 -3.76 -10.39 11.73
N GLU A 145 -4.53 -9.54 12.42
CA GLU A 145 -4.00 -8.28 12.92
C GLU A 145 -3.16 -8.50 14.19
N LYS A 146 -1.94 -7.98 14.20
CA LYS A 146 -1.06 -7.96 15.38
C LYS A 146 -0.09 -6.80 15.24
N ILE A 147 0.21 -6.10 16.34
CA ILE A 147 1.24 -5.07 16.35
C ILE A 147 2.57 -5.72 15.95
N ILE A 148 3.24 -5.12 14.97
CA ILE A 148 4.55 -5.58 14.49
C ILE A 148 5.60 -4.59 14.98
N THR A 149 6.61 -5.09 15.68
CA THR A 149 7.77 -4.29 16.08
C THR A 149 8.90 -4.41 15.05
N LYS A 150 9.91 -3.52 15.14
CA LYS A 150 11.14 -3.64 14.35
C LYS A 150 11.84 -4.98 14.54
N GLU A 151 11.85 -5.48 15.77
CA GLU A 151 12.45 -6.77 16.11
C GLU A 151 11.71 -7.93 15.44
N MET A 152 10.37 -7.92 15.48
CA MET A 152 9.56 -8.92 14.78
C MET A 152 9.80 -8.89 13.26
N LEU A 153 9.93 -7.70 12.67
CA LEU A 153 10.25 -7.55 11.25
C LEU A 153 11.62 -8.16 10.90
N MET A 154 12.63 -7.97 11.76
CA MET A 154 13.97 -8.54 11.56
C MET A 154 13.99 -10.07 11.69
N HIS A 155 13.12 -10.65 12.51
CA HIS A 155 13.02 -12.09 12.71
C HIS A 155 11.96 -12.77 11.81
N ALA A 156 11.27 -12.01 10.97
CA ALA A 156 10.27 -12.55 10.06
C ALA A 156 10.90 -13.53 9.08
N THR A 157 10.28 -14.70 8.90
CA THR A 157 10.73 -15.69 7.92
C THR A 157 10.43 -15.25 6.50
N LYS A 158 9.35 -14.48 6.31
CA LYS A 158 8.97 -13.87 5.03
C LYS A 158 8.33 -12.52 5.24
N ILE A 159 8.48 -11.64 4.26
CA ILE A 159 7.81 -10.35 4.20
C ILE A 159 7.03 -10.28 2.90
N TYR A 160 5.82 -9.73 2.98
CA TYR A 160 5.00 -9.45 1.83
C TYR A 160 4.50 -8.01 1.86
N LEU A 161 4.38 -7.44 0.66
CA LEU A 161 3.63 -6.22 0.42
C LEU A 161 2.38 -6.53 -0.37
N CYS A 162 1.27 -5.87 -0.04
CA CYS A 162 0.02 -6.08 -0.75
C CYS A 162 -0.71 -4.77 -1.08
N ASN A 163 -1.33 -4.75 -2.27
CA ASN A 163 -2.38 -3.78 -2.61
C ASN A 163 -3.29 -4.35 -3.69
N ASP A 164 -4.42 -3.68 -3.92
CA ASP A 164 -5.47 -4.18 -4.82
C ASP A 164 -5.09 -4.13 -6.31
N VAL A 165 -4.06 -3.34 -6.66
CA VAL A 165 -3.62 -3.18 -8.06
C VAL A 165 -2.60 -4.26 -8.45
N ARG A 166 -1.72 -4.63 -7.52
CA ARG A 166 -0.56 -5.50 -7.80
C ARG A 166 -0.58 -6.82 -7.03
N GLY A 167 -1.61 -7.05 -6.23
CA GLY A 167 -1.76 -8.26 -5.45
C GLY A 167 -0.73 -8.36 -4.32
N LEU A 168 -0.34 -9.60 -4.01
CA LEU A 168 0.65 -9.95 -3.00
C LEU A 168 2.03 -10.11 -3.64
N ILE A 169 3.05 -9.47 -3.07
CA ILE A 169 4.43 -9.48 -3.57
C ILE A 169 5.36 -9.89 -2.43
N GLU A 170 6.14 -10.94 -2.63
CA GLU A 170 7.20 -11.33 -1.69
C GLU A 170 8.34 -10.32 -1.70
N CYS A 171 8.92 -10.06 -0.52
CA CYS A 171 9.93 -9.05 -0.33
C CYS A 171 11.18 -9.60 0.37
N ASP A 172 12.36 -9.17 -0.09
CA ASP A 172 13.62 -9.31 0.63
C ASP A 172 13.82 -8.09 1.54
N PHE A 173 14.14 -8.33 2.81
CA PHE A 173 14.48 -7.26 3.74
C PHE A 173 15.94 -6.82 3.54
N ALA A 174 16.14 -5.56 3.17
CA ALA A 174 17.46 -4.98 2.99
C ALA A 174 18.06 -4.38 4.27
N GLY A 175 17.26 -4.26 5.34
CA GLY A 175 17.69 -3.74 6.63
C GLY A 175 16.99 -2.43 7.03
N ILE A 176 17.55 -1.80 8.05
CA ILE A 176 17.07 -0.54 8.62
C ILE A 176 17.96 0.60 8.13
N ILE A 177 17.34 1.71 7.70
CA ILE A 177 18.02 2.92 7.24
C ILE A 177 17.66 4.11 8.16
N ASN A 178 18.58 5.07 8.29
CA ASN A 178 18.41 6.28 9.09
C ASN A 178 18.41 7.53 8.21
#